data_AF-A0A1B6F4C5-F1
#
_entry.id   AF-A0A1B6F4C5-F1
#
_cell.length_a   1.000
_cell.length_b   1.000
_cell.length_c   1.000
_cell.angle_alpha   90.00
_cell.angle_beta   90.00
_cell.angle_gamma   90.00
#
_symmetry.space_group_name_H-M   'P 1'
#
loop_
_entity.id
_entity.type
_entity.pdbx_description
1 polymer ?
#
loop_
_entity_poly.entity_id
_entity_poly.type
_entity_poly.pdbx_seq_one_letter_code
_entity_poly.pdbx_strand_id
1 'polypeptide(L)'
;PEEPDPWVALMSSELPNTIVLTDSIDYNEPENEEPIQDPTTSSTLENLAEKVDNLMSELKSQEDKIAKLEETNKKLIDKIDIIEQQTKTNNLLFYNVTESKRENHKSTLQKVLFILNRIMKVRATSADIAFALRADFVNDNNTFSKHRVIVVRFASFAI
;
A
#
# COMPACT_ATOMS: atom_id res chain seq x y z
N PRO A 1 28.54 15.04 25.44
CA PRO A 1 29.14 16.38 25.27
C PRO A 1 28.64 16.99 23.97
N GLU A 2 27.64 17.86 24.08
CA GLU A 2 27.09 18.62 22.95
C GLU A 2 27.97 19.84 22.68
N GLU A 3 28.25 20.11 21.41
CA GLU A 3 28.97 21.32 21.00
C GLU A 3 28.12 22.57 21.31
N PRO A 4 28.73 23.66 21.82
CA PRO A 4 27.99 24.87 22.13
C PRO A 4 27.57 25.60 20.85
N ASP A 5 26.32 26.10 20.86
CA ASP A 5 25.71 26.85 19.78
C ASP A 5 26.51 28.14 19.47
N PRO A 6 27.00 28.33 18.22
CA PRO A 6 27.82 29.48 17.83
C PRO A 6 27.10 30.83 17.96
N TRP A 7 25.76 30.83 18.08
CA TRP A 7 24.98 32.07 18.23
C TRP A 7 25.04 32.66 19.65
N VAL A 8 25.40 31.85 20.66
CA VAL A 8 25.46 32.32 22.06
C VAL A 8 26.72 33.17 22.32
N ALA A 9 27.81 32.90 21.58
CA ALA A 9 29.06 33.65 21.71
C ALA A 9 28.94 35.10 21.21
N LEU A 10 28.03 35.37 20.28
CA LEU A 10 27.88 36.69 19.64
C LEU A 10 27.02 37.67 20.47
N MET A 11 26.22 37.15 21.39
CA MET A 11 25.32 37.96 22.25
C MET A 11 25.97 38.35 23.59
N SER A 12 27.20 37.90 23.85
CA SER A 12 27.88 38.08 25.14
C SER A 12 28.85 39.27 25.19
N SER A 13 29.00 40.03 24.10
CA SER A 13 29.79 41.27 24.12
C SER A 13 28.89 42.43 24.56
N GLU A 14 29.10 42.90 25.79
CA GLU A 14 28.57 44.18 26.29
C GLU A 14 28.90 45.31 25.30
N LEU A 15 27.92 45.72 24.50
CA LEU A 15 28.05 46.86 23.59
C LEU A 15 27.96 48.15 24.42
N PRO A 16 28.85 49.13 24.21
CA PRO A 16 28.76 50.41 24.90
C PRO A 16 27.50 51.16 24.44
N ASN A 17 26.63 51.52 25.38
CA ASN A 17 25.33 52.18 25.14
C ASN A 17 25.43 53.65 24.71
N THR A 18 26.60 54.15 24.29
CA THR A 18 26.76 55.56 23.90
C THR A 18 27.84 55.71 22.84
N ILE A 19 27.45 56.24 21.68
CA ILE A 19 28.34 56.62 20.59
C ILE A 19 28.50 58.14 20.67
N VAL A 20 29.72 58.61 20.93
CA VAL A 20 30.06 60.04 20.88
C VAL A 20 30.69 60.33 19.51
N LEU A 21 29.99 61.11 18.69
CA LEU A 21 30.48 61.56 17.39
C LEU A 21 31.27 62.86 17.60
N THR A 22 32.57 62.85 17.28
CA THR A 22 33.48 63.98 17.53
C THR A 22 33.52 65.02 16.41
N ASP A 23 32.95 64.73 15.25
CA ASP A 23 32.96 65.64 14.10
C ASP A 23 31.54 65.82 13.51
N SER A 24 31.29 67.03 13.01
CA SER A 24 30.03 67.40 12.35
C SER A 24 29.85 66.61 11.06
N ILE A 25 28.81 65.78 11.00
CA ILE A 25 28.44 65.00 9.81
C ILE A 25 27.86 65.96 8.77
N ASP A 26 28.60 66.17 7.68
CA ASP A 26 28.10 66.84 6.48
C ASP A 26 27.17 65.89 5.73
N TYR A 27 25.87 66.20 5.73
CA TYR A 27 24.88 65.49 4.93
C TYR A 27 24.98 65.96 3.49
N ASN A 28 25.96 65.46 2.74
CA ASN A 28 25.83 65.47 1.29
C ASN A 28 24.68 64.50 0.94
N GLU A 29 23.72 65.00 0.15
CA GLU A 29 22.53 64.25 -0.30
C GLU A 29 22.92 62.84 -0.79
N PRO A 30 22.08 61.81 -0.52
CA PRO A 30 22.36 60.49 -1.07
C PRO A 30 22.32 60.60 -2.60
N GLU A 31 23.46 60.34 -3.25
CA GLU A 31 23.49 60.14 -4.69
C GLU A 31 22.49 59.01 -5.00
N ASN A 32 21.46 59.33 -5.81
CA ASN A 32 20.53 58.34 -6.32
C ASN A 32 21.31 57.37 -7.22
N GLU A 33 21.86 56.31 -6.64
CA GLU A 33 22.26 55.14 -7.42
C GLU A 33 20.96 54.47 -7.91
N GLU A 34 20.68 54.60 -9.21
CA GLU A 34 19.64 53.80 -9.84
C GLU A 34 19.86 52.31 -9.52
N PRO A 35 18.80 51.54 -9.28
CA PRO A 35 18.94 50.11 -9.01
C PRO A 35 19.53 49.47 -10.27
N ILE A 36 20.80 49.05 -10.19
CA ILE A 36 21.43 48.22 -11.20
C ILE A 36 20.64 46.91 -11.21
N GLN A 37 19.66 46.80 -12.10
CA GLN A 37 18.99 45.54 -12.38
C GLN A 37 20.02 44.62 -13.03
N ASP A 38 20.66 43.80 -12.20
CA ASP A 38 21.56 42.76 -12.67
C ASP A 38 20.71 41.75 -13.49
N PRO A 39 20.91 41.63 -14.82
CA PRO A 39 20.09 40.76 -15.68
C PRO A 39 20.23 39.28 -15.30
N THR A 40 21.29 38.96 -14.57
CA THR A 40 21.64 37.63 -14.07
C THR A 40 20.66 37.14 -12.98
N THR A 41 20.18 38.04 -12.12
CA THR A 41 19.17 37.73 -11.07
C THR A 41 17.76 37.55 -11.62
N SER A 42 17.40 38.30 -12.67
CA SER A 42 16.09 38.16 -13.32
C SER A 42 15.96 36.82 -14.05
N SER A 43 17.00 36.40 -14.79
CA SER A 43 16.95 35.15 -15.55
C SER A 43 16.98 33.91 -14.67
N THR A 44 17.63 33.96 -13.49
CA THR A 44 17.61 32.85 -12.53
C THR A 44 16.24 32.69 -11.87
N LEU A 45 15.53 33.79 -11.62
CA LEU A 45 14.17 33.77 -11.07
C LEU A 45 13.15 33.26 -12.09
N GLU A 46 13.29 33.66 -13.35
CA GLU A 46 12.44 33.20 -14.46
C GLU A 46 12.63 31.71 -14.75
N ASN A 47 13.88 31.23 -14.75
CA ASN A 47 14.19 29.79 -14.85
C ASN A 47 13.67 28.98 -13.66
N LEU A 48 13.63 29.57 -12.45
CA LEU A 48 13.07 28.93 -11.27
C LEU A 48 11.54 28.83 -11.37
N ALA A 49 10.88 29.90 -11.82
CA ALA A 49 9.44 29.92 -12.05
C ALA A 49 9.03 28.87 -13.09
N GLU A 50 9.75 28.77 -14.20
CA GLU A 50 9.49 27.76 -15.23
C GLU A 50 9.67 26.33 -14.72
N LYS A 51 10.68 26.08 -13.87
CA LYS A 51 10.86 24.77 -13.22
C LYS A 51 9.73 24.44 -12.24
N VAL A 52 9.24 25.42 -11.49
CA VAL A 52 8.12 25.24 -10.56
C VAL A 52 6.85 24.91 -11.32
N ASP A 53 6.55 25.61 -12.42
CA ASP A 53 5.38 25.35 -13.26
C ASP A 53 5.43 23.98 -13.92
N ASN A 54 6.61 23.57 -14.39
CA ASN A 54 6.83 22.22 -14.92
C ASN A 54 6.61 21.14 -13.84
N LEU A 55 7.14 21.36 -12.62
CA LEU A 55 6.94 20.43 -11.50
C LEU A 55 5.48 20.35 -11.05
N MET A 56 4.74 21.46 -11.01
CA MET A 56 3.31 21.44 -10.71
C MET A 56 2.51 20.70 -11.78
N SER A 57 2.87 20.88 -13.05
CA SER A 57 2.23 20.18 -14.17
C SER A 57 2.50 18.67 -14.13
N GLU A 58 3.73 18.28 -13.83
CA GLU A 58 4.13 16.89 -13.63
C GLU A 58 3.40 16.26 -12.44
N LEU A 59 3.32 16.98 -11.30
CA LEU A 59 2.59 16.54 -10.11
C LEU A 59 1.12 16.25 -10.44
N LYS A 60 0.44 17.19 -11.11
CA LYS A 60 -0.97 17.04 -11.50
C LYS A 60 -1.18 15.86 -12.46
N SER A 61 -0.27 15.68 -13.41
CA SER A 61 -0.27 14.53 -14.33
C SER A 61 -0.10 13.20 -13.58
N GLN A 62 0.73 13.16 -12.53
CA GLN A 62 0.90 11.98 -11.69
C GLN A 62 -0.32 11.71 -10.82
N GLU A 63 -0.93 12.74 -10.23
CA GLU A 63 -2.18 12.62 -9.46
C GLU A 63 -3.31 12.04 -10.32
N ASP A 64 -3.48 12.54 -11.55
CA ASP A 64 -4.48 12.02 -12.50
C ASP A 64 -4.23 10.55 -12.88
N LYS A 65 -2.95 10.14 -12.99
CA LYS A 65 -2.58 8.74 -13.23
C LYS A 65 -2.88 7.86 -12.03
N ILE A 66 -2.62 8.34 -10.81
CA ILE A 66 -2.92 7.63 -9.56
C ILE A 66 -4.43 7.42 -9.44
N ALA A 67 -5.24 8.46 -9.67
CA ALA A 67 -6.69 8.35 -9.60
C ALA A 67 -7.25 7.28 -10.58
N LYS A 68 -6.71 7.24 -11.81
CA LYS A 68 -7.07 6.20 -12.79
C LYS A 68 -6.62 4.80 -12.35
N LEU A 69 -5.43 4.68 -11.76
CA LEU A 69 -4.94 3.42 -11.21
C LEU A 69 -5.79 2.95 -10.03
N GLU A 70 -6.21 3.84 -9.14
CA GLU A 70 -7.10 3.50 -8.03
C GLU A 70 -8.48 3.02 -8.52
N GLU A 71 -9.06 3.70 -9.51
CA GLU A 71 -10.33 3.30 -10.11
C GLU A 71 -10.23 1.91 -10.77
N THR A 72 -9.16 1.68 -11.54
CA THR A 72 -8.93 0.36 -12.17
C THR A 72 -8.65 -0.73 -11.15
N ASN A 73 -7.89 -0.43 -10.09
CA ASN A 73 -7.61 -1.37 -9.02
C ASN A 73 -8.89 -1.76 -8.27
N LYS A 74 -9.76 -0.79 -7.96
CA LYS A 74 -11.07 -1.05 -7.37
C LYS A 74 -11.92 -1.97 -8.24
N LYS A 75 -12.00 -1.70 -9.55
CA LYS A 75 -12.71 -2.57 -10.50
C LYS A 75 -12.14 -3.98 -10.58
N LEU A 76 -10.83 -4.15 -10.39
CA LEU A 76 -10.19 -5.48 -10.35
C LEU A 76 -10.53 -6.22 -9.06
N ILE A 77 -10.51 -5.53 -7.92
CA ILE A 77 -10.92 -6.09 -6.63
C ILE A 77 -12.37 -6.57 -6.69
N ASP A 78 -13.30 -5.74 -7.20
CA ASP A 78 -14.70 -6.12 -7.34
C ASP A 78 -14.88 -7.37 -8.24
N LYS A 79 -14.09 -7.48 -9.32
CA LYS A 79 -14.09 -8.67 -10.19
C LYS A 79 -13.55 -9.90 -9.49
N ILE A 80 -12.50 -9.76 -8.68
CA ILE A 80 -11.93 -10.86 -7.90
C ILE A 80 -12.96 -11.36 -6.91
N ASP A 81 -13.66 -10.48 -6.20
CA ASP A 81 -14.71 -10.85 -5.24
C ASP A 81 -15.83 -11.64 -5.91
N ILE A 82 -16.28 -11.22 -7.11
CA ILE A 82 -17.30 -11.95 -7.88
C ILE A 82 -16.78 -13.34 -8.28
N ILE A 83 -15.53 -13.45 -8.77
CA ILE A 83 -14.94 -14.73 -9.15
C ILE A 83 -14.75 -15.63 -7.93
N GLU A 84 -14.33 -15.09 -6.79
CA GLU A 84 -14.22 -15.82 -5.54
C GLU A 84 -15.57 -16.35 -5.08
N GLN A 85 -16.63 -15.54 -5.15
CA GLN A 85 -17.97 -15.99 -4.82
C GLN A 85 -18.43 -17.10 -5.77
N GLN A 86 -18.26 -16.93 -7.08
CA GLN A 86 -18.63 -17.93 -8.09
C GLN A 86 -17.83 -19.23 -7.98
N THR A 87 -16.57 -19.16 -7.58
CA THR A 87 -15.73 -20.34 -7.34
C THR A 87 -16.10 -21.01 -6.02
N LYS A 88 -16.39 -20.24 -4.96
CA LYS A 88 -16.84 -20.76 -3.66
C LYS A 88 -18.23 -21.40 -3.73
N THR A 89 -19.17 -20.86 -4.51
CA THR A 89 -20.53 -21.44 -4.64
C THR A 89 -20.52 -22.87 -5.17
N ASN A 90 -19.49 -23.26 -5.92
CA ASN A 90 -19.35 -24.60 -6.49
C ASN A 90 -18.48 -25.55 -5.64
N ASN A 91 -17.96 -25.06 -4.51
CA ASN A 91 -17.08 -25.81 -3.64
C ASN A 91 -17.81 -26.20 -2.35
N LEU A 92 -17.75 -27.48 -1.99
CA LEU A 92 -18.18 -27.98 -0.69
C LEU A 92 -16.96 -28.08 0.24
N LEU A 93 -17.10 -27.56 1.45
CA LEU A 93 -16.06 -27.56 2.46
C LEU A 93 -16.35 -28.61 3.53
N PHE A 94 -15.39 -29.51 3.79
CA PHE A 94 -15.46 -30.46 4.89
C PHE A 94 -14.51 -30.06 6.00
N TYR A 95 -15.09 -29.78 7.17
CA TYR A 95 -14.36 -29.48 8.40
C TYR A 95 -14.18 -30.74 9.24
N ASN A 96 -13.15 -30.76 10.08
CA ASN A 96 -12.91 -31.81 11.06
C ASN A 96 -12.83 -33.24 10.49
N VAL A 97 -12.33 -33.39 9.26
CA VAL A 97 -12.02 -34.71 8.69
C VAL A 97 -10.61 -35.11 9.13
N THR A 98 -10.46 -36.23 9.81
CA THR A 98 -9.17 -36.69 10.34
C THR A 98 -8.08 -36.74 9.27
N GLU A 99 -6.94 -36.13 9.53
CA GLU A 99 -5.76 -36.20 8.66
C GLU A 99 -4.98 -37.49 8.85
N SER A 100 -4.34 -37.95 7.77
CA SER A 100 -3.43 -39.10 7.81
C SER A 100 -2.00 -38.66 7.49
N LYS A 101 -1.00 -39.24 8.16
CA LYS A 101 0.44 -38.86 8.01
C LYS A 101 0.96 -38.88 6.56
N ARG A 102 0.33 -39.66 5.67
CA ARG A 102 0.67 -39.78 4.24
C ARG A 102 -0.57 -39.56 3.36
N GLU A 103 -1.41 -38.61 3.73
CA GLU A 103 -2.59 -38.26 2.94
C GLU A 103 -2.16 -37.58 1.62
N ASN A 104 -2.56 -38.18 0.50
CA ASN A 104 -2.42 -37.64 -0.85
C ASN A 104 -3.81 -37.38 -1.47
N HIS A 105 -3.84 -36.70 -2.62
CA HIS A 105 -5.09 -36.34 -3.30
C HIS A 105 -6.04 -37.53 -3.54
N LYS A 106 -5.49 -38.70 -3.89
CA LYS A 106 -6.30 -39.91 -4.10
C LYS A 106 -6.95 -40.39 -2.79
N SER A 107 -6.20 -40.39 -1.69
CA SER A 107 -6.74 -40.77 -0.38
C SER A 107 -7.75 -39.76 0.18
N THR A 108 -7.55 -38.46 -0.06
CA THR A 108 -8.52 -37.41 0.29
C THR A 108 -9.81 -37.61 -0.49
N LEU A 109 -9.73 -37.86 -1.81
CA LEU A 109 -10.90 -38.17 -2.63
C LEU A 109 -11.67 -39.39 -2.12
N GLN A 110 -10.97 -40.47 -1.74
CA GLN A 110 -11.62 -41.66 -1.17
C GLN A 110 -12.35 -41.36 0.14
N LYS A 111 -11.78 -40.52 1.03
CA LYS A 111 -12.45 -40.07 2.25
C LYS A 111 -13.72 -39.28 1.94
N VAL A 112 -13.66 -38.37 0.96
CA VAL A 112 -14.82 -37.58 0.52
C VAL A 112 -15.91 -38.50 -0.04
N LEU A 113 -15.56 -39.42 -0.94
CA LEU A 113 -16.52 -40.39 -1.50
C LEU A 113 -17.13 -41.27 -0.41
N PHE A 114 -16.34 -41.69 0.58
CA PHE A 114 -16.85 -42.43 1.73
C PHE A 114 -17.89 -41.61 2.50
N ILE A 115 -17.58 -40.35 2.82
CA ILE A 115 -18.51 -39.47 3.54
C ILE A 115 -19.80 -39.26 2.72
N LEU A 116 -19.69 -38.90 1.45
CA LEU A 116 -20.83 -38.64 0.58
C LEU A 116 -21.74 -39.87 0.44
N ASN A 117 -21.17 -41.05 0.16
CA ASN A 117 -21.96 -42.25 -0.06
C ASN A 117 -22.47 -42.89 1.24
N ARG A 118 -21.63 -42.96 2.28
CA ARG A 118 -21.93 -43.72 3.49
C ARG A 118 -22.67 -42.91 4.54
N ILE A 119 -22.27 -41.64 4.71
CA ILE A 119 -22.82 -40.77 5.75
C ILE A 119 -23.97 -39.95 5.17
N MET A 120 -23.75 -39.28 4.04
CA MET A 120 -24.75 -38.39 3.44
C MET A 120 -25.74 -39.11 2.50
N LYS A 121 -25.44 -40.36 2.09
CA LYS A 121 -26.26 -41.15 1.16
C LYS A 121 -26.52 -40.49 -0.19
N VAL A 122 -25.63 -39.59 -0.60
CA VAL A 122 -25.63 -38.96 -1.94
C VAL A 122 -24.75 -39.86 -2.80
N ARG A 123 -25.36 -40.68 -3.66
CA ARG A 123 -24.64 -41.61 -4.55
C ARG A 123 -23.68 -40.81 -5.44
N ALA A 124 -22.42 -40.74 -5.05
CA ALA A 124 -21.39 -39.94 -5.70
C ALA A 124 -20.24 -40.83 -6.14
N THR A 125 -19.73 -40.60 -7.33
CA THR A 125 -18.59 -41.29 -7.93
C THR A 125 -17.43 -40.33 -8.11
N SER A 126 -16.25 -40.87 -8.42
CA SER A 126 -15.08 -40.02 -8.71
C SER A 126 -15.27 -39.14 -9.94
N ALA A 127 -16.16 -39.50 -10.86
CA ALA A 127 -16.46 -38.69 -12.05
C ALA A 127 -17.24 -37.41 -11.70
N ASP A 128 -17.97 -37.43 -10.59
CA ASP A 128 -18.78 -36.29 -10.12
C ASP A 128 -17.92 -35.24 -9.41
N ILE A 129 -16.66 -35.55 -9.11
CA ILE A 129 -15.74 -34.69 -8.35
C ILE A 129 -14.58 -34.27 -9.24
N ALA A 130 -14.47 -32.98 -9.53
CA ALA A 130 -13.37 -32.41 -10.30
C ALA A 130 -12.06 -32.46 -9.50
N PHE A 131 -12.10 -32.08 -8.23
CA PHE A 131 -10.98 -32.25 -7.30
C PHE A 131 -11.43 -32.29 -5.84
N ALA A 132 -10.63 -32.94 -5.00
CA ALA A 132 -10.79 -32.96 -3.55
C ALA A 132 -9.41 -32.82 -2.90
N LEU A 133 -9.16 -31.70 -2.22
CA LEU A 133 -7.84 -31.32 -1.73
C LEU A 133 -7.92 -30.77 -0.32
N ARG A 134 -6.88 -31.00 0.49
CA ARG A 134 -6.70 -30.26 1.73
C ARG A 134 -6.24 -28.85 1.39
N ALA A 135 -6.88 -27.84 1.96
CA ALA A 135 -6.38 -26.48 1.88
C ALA A 135 -5.25 -26.30 2.89
N ASP A 136 -4.20 -25.59 2.50
CA ASP A 136 -3.02 -25.37 3.35
C ASP A 136 -3.24 -24.33 4.46
N PHE A 137 -4.49 -23.88 4.66
CA PHE A 137 -4.88 -23.10 5.81
C PHE A 137 -5.59 -23.97 6.86
N VAL A 138 -5.18 -23.81 8.12
CA VAL A 138 -5.92 -24.30 9.27
C VAL A 138 -6.78 -23.14 9.75
N ASN A 139 -8.09 -23.35 9.91
CA ASN A 139 -8.95 -22.31 10.46
C ASN A 139 -8.68 -22.20 11.97
N ASP A 140 -7.88 -21.20 12.36
CA ASP A 140 -7.46 -20.98 13.76
C ASP A 140 -8.62 -20.68 14.71
N ASN A 141 -9.79 -20.29 14.18
CA ASN A 141 -10.98 -20.04 14.99
C ASN A 141 -11.69 -21.31 15.47
N ASN A 142 -11.26 -22.51 15.04
CA ASN A 142 -11.89 -23.76 15.44
C ASN A 142 -11.01 -24.52 16.45
N THR A 143 -11.24 -24.23 17.74
CA THR A 143 -10.51 -24.76 18.90
C THR A 143 -10.57 -26.27 19.09
N PHE A 144 -11.38 -27.00 18.30
CA PHE A 144 -11.64 -28.42 18.51
C PHE A 144 -10.95 -29.38 17.51
N SER A 145 -10.33 -28.90 16.44
CA SER A 145 -9.57 -29.78 15.53
C SER A 145 -8.52 -29.05 14.70
N LYS A 146 -7.24 -29.46 14.81
CA LYS A 146 -6.11 -28.99 13.96
C LYS A 146 -6.12 -29.57 12.53
N HIS A 147 -7.22 -30.14 12.08
CA HIS A 147 -7.30 -30.75 10.75
C HIS A 147 -7.61 -29.68 9.69
N ARG A 148 -6.76 -29.61 8.67
CA ARG A 148 -6.94 -28.76 7.49
C ARG A 148 -8.29 -29.02 6.83
N VAL A 149 -8.91 -27.97 6.30
CA VAL A 149 -10.20 -28.09 5.60
C VAL A 149 -10.01 -28.88 4.31
N ILE A 150 -10.96 -29.75 3.95
CA ILE A 150 -11.01 -30.31 2.60
C ILE A 150 -11.92 -29.44 1.74
N VAL A 151 -11.40 -28.97 0.61
CA VAL A 151 -12.14 -28.29 -0.44
C VAL A 151 -12.46 -29.30 -1.52
N VAL A 152 -13.74 -29.45 -1.84
CA VAL A 152 -14.24 -30.36 -2.87
C VAL A 152 -14.95 -29.55 -3.93
N ARG A 153 -14.53 -29.67 -5.18
CA ARG A 153 -15.23 -29.10 -6.33
C ARG A 153 -15.91 -30.22 -7.10
N PHE A 154 -17.20 -30.08 -7.35
CA PHE A 154 -17.95 -31.01 -8.17
C PHE A 154 -17.77 -30.71 -9.67
N ALA A 155 -17.78 -31.76 -10.50
CA ALA A 155 -17.61 -31.66 -11.94
C ALA A 155 -18.82 -31.00 -12.63
N SER A 156 -20.01 -31.20 -12.07
CA SER A 156 -21.23 -30.50 -12.46
C SER A 156 -22.02 -30.09 -11.23
N PHE A 157 -22.67 -28.92 -11.31
CA PHE A 157 -23.71 -28.56 -10.37
C PHE A 157 -25.03 -29.08 -10.94
N ALA A 158 -25.75 -29.89 -10.19
CA ALA A 158 -27.13 -30.21 -10.54
C ALA A 158 -27.95 -28.92 -10.36
N ILE A 159 -28.47 -28.38 -11.46
CA ILE A 159 -29.41 -27.26 -11.46
C ILE A 159 -30.75 -27.73 -10.88
#